data_AF-A0A942MN71-F1
#
_entry.id   AF-A0A942MN71-F1
#
_cell.length_a   1.000
_cell.length_b   1.000
_cell.length_c   1.000
_cell.angle_alpha   90.00
_cell.angle_beta   90.00
_cell.angle_gamma   90.00
#
_symmetry.space_group_name_H-M   'P 1'
#
loop_
_entity.id
_entity.type
_entity.pdbx_description
1 polymer ?
#
loop_
_entity_poly.entity_id
_entity_poly.type
_entity_poly.pdbx_seq_one_letter_code
_entity_poly.pdbx_strand_id
1 'polypeptide(L)'
;MWKNNFAVCLLSVLISIGSFGCNTQLKNEEGEEQEMPQSEINDVLNRNAEKLMSINGVVGVYVGAQTNGTLCLRVMVKELTEEIQKYIPKILEGHPVEIEISGEIKPMENKE
;
A
#
# COMPACT_ATOMS: atom_id res chain seq x y z
N MET A 1 78.65 10.64 12.22
CA MET A 1 78.61 9.95 10.90
C MET A 1 77.14 9.68 10.57
N TRP A 2 76.30 10.68 10.35
CA TRP A 2 76.12 11.49 9.13
C TRP A 2 76.23 10.71 7.81
N LYS A 3 75.08 10.36 7.22
CA LYS A 3 74.88 10.37 5.77
C LYS A 3 73.69 11.26 5.45
N ASN A 4 73.99 12.25 4.61
CA ASN A 4 73.12 13.30 4.13
C ASN A 4 72.62 12.96 2.72
N ASN A 5 71.46 13.50 2.37
CA ASN A 5 71.09 14.07 1.07
C ASN A 5 71.00 13.17 -0.17
N PHE A 6 69.76 12.87 -0.55
CA PHE A 6 69.24 13.03 -1.93
C PHE A 6 67.72 13.25 -1.77
N ALA A 7 67.24 14.47 -1.50
CA ALA A 7 66.81 15.39 -2.54
C ALA A 7 66.23 14.65 -3.76
N VAL A 8 64.90 14.59 -3.85
CA VAL A 8 64.09 14.82 -5.08
C VAL A 8 62.64 14.35 -4.82
N CYS A 9 61.70 15.22 -5.19
CA CYS A 9 60.23 15.09 -5.17
C CYS A 9 59.60 15.03 -3.76
N LEU A 10 59.08 16.09 -3.13
CA LEU A 10 58.34 17.24 -3.64
C LEU A 10 57.35 16.86 -4.75
N LEU A 11 56.43 15.94 -4.47
CA LEU A 11 55.09 15.95 -5.04
C LEU A 11 54.16 15.01 -4.23
N SER A 12 53.25 15.63 -3.50
CA SER A 12 51.86 15.20 -3.26
C SER A 12 51.54 13.79 -2.73
N VAL A 13 50.79 13.81 -1.62
CA VAL A 13 49.81 12.81 -1.13
C VAL A 13 50.27 11.92 0.03
N LEU A 14 50.35 12.54 1.20
CA LEU A 14 50.06 11.90 2.49
C LEU A 14 48.63 12.30 2.90
N ILE A 15 47.59 11.55 2.52
CA ILE A 15 46.33 11.49 3.27
C ILE A 15 45.77 10.06 3.22
N SER A 16 46.03 9.36 4.32
CA SER A 16 45.11 8.50 5.08
C SER A 16 44.29 7.41 4.39
N ILE A 17 44.71 6.19 4.69
CA ILE A 17 43.95 4.97 4.99
C ILE A 17 42.44 5.19 5.22
N GLY A 18 41.63 4.51 4.39
CA GLY A 18 40.53 3.66 4.84
C GLY A 18 39.22 4.33 5.25
N SER A 19 38.23 4.27 4.37
CA SER A 19 36.85 3.95 4.74
C SER A 19 36.16 3.26 3.57
N PHE A 20 35.77 2.01 3.82
CA PHE A 20 34.76 1.30 3.05
C PHE A 20 33.52 2.18 2.96
N GLY A 21 33.25 2.73 1.78
CA GLY A 21 31.96 3.30 1.44
C GLY A 21 31.45 2.56 0.23
N CYS A 22 30.61 1.55 0.45
CA CYS A 22 29.78 0.99 -0.61
C CYS A 22 29.05 2.14 -1.28
N ASN A 23 29.36 2.38 -2.55
CA ASN A 23 28.52 3.19 -3.41
C ASN A 23 27.28 2.38 -3.77
N THR A 24 26.41 2.16 -2.78
CA THR A 24 25.00 1.92 -3.07
C THR A 24 24.41 3.28 -3.38
N GLN A 25 24.33 3.56 -4.68
CA GLN A 25 23.31 4.43 -5.26
C GLN A 25 22.02 4.25 -4.46
N LEU A 26 21.74 5.20 -3.59
CA LEU A 26 20.44 5.38 -2.96
C LEU A 26 19.51 5.80 -4.10
N LYS A 27 18.93 4.78 -4.71
CA LYS A 27 17.88 4.89 -5.71
C LYS A 27 16.66 5.48 -5.00
N ASN A 28 16.43 6.75 -5.25
CA ASN A 28 15.15 7.47 -5.23
C ASN A 28 14.31 7.34 -3.95
N GLU A 29 14.40 8.37 -3.09
CA GLU A 29 13.28 8.79 -2.25
C GLU A 29 12.29 9.60 -3.12
N GLU A 30 11.43 8.89 -3.83
CA GLU A 30 10.13 9.39 -4.30
C GLU A 30 9.14 8.30 -3.93
N GLY A 31 8.13 8.64 -3.13
CA GLY A 31 7.23 7.68 -2.49
C GLY A 31 6.76 6.60 -3.44
N GLU A 32 7.28 5.39 -3.25
CA GLU A 32 6.80 4.20 -3.93
C GLU A 32 5.35 3.99 -3.47
N GLU A 33 4.40 4.35 -4.34
CA GLU A 33 3.08 3.77 -4.33
C GLU A 33 3.29 2.27 -4.53
N GLN A 34 3.41 1.56 -3.41
CA GLN A 34 3.54 0.11 -3.38
C GLN A 34 2.28 -0.45 -4.04
N GLU A 35 2.38 -0.76 -5.33
CA GLU A 35 1.34 -1.44 -6.09
C GLU A 35 1.16 -2.82 -5.44
N MET A 36 0.32 -2.87 -4.40
CA MET A 36 0.12 -4.08 -3.62
C MET A 36 -0.44 -5.15 -4.55
N PRO A 37 0.07 -6.39 -4.49
CA PRO A 37 -0.40 -7.45 -5.35
C PRO A 37 -1.91 -7.63 -5.19
N GLN A 38 -2.65 -7.62 -6.30
CA GLN A 38 -4.09 -7.83 -6.30
C GLN A 38 -4.50 -9.13 -5.57
N SER A 39 -3.61 -10.14 -5.56
CA SER A 39 -3.80 -11.38 -4.81
C SER A 39 -3.91 -11.15 -3.29
N GLU A 40 -3.14 -10.23 -2.71
CA GLU A 40 -3.13 -10.00 -1.27
C GLU A 40 -4.48 -9.44 -0.78
N ILE A 41 -4.99 -8.41 -1.44
CA ILE A 41 -6.28 -7.82 -1.06
C ILE A 41 -7.45 -8.77 -1.34
N ASN A 42 -7.34 -9.64 -2.36
CA ASN A 42 -8.32 -10.70 -2.59
C ASN A 42 -8.32 -11.72 -1.43
N ASP A 43 -7.16 -12.06 -0.87
CA ASP A 43 -7.10 -12.94 0.29
C ASP A 43 -7.70 -12.26 1.54
N VAL A 44 -7.51 -10.95 1.71
CA VAL A 44 -8.18 -10.16 2.76
C VAL A 44 -9.70 -10.19 2.57
N LEU A 45 -10.18 -9.98 1.34
CA LEU A 45 -11.60 -10.11 1.01
C LEU A 45 -12.12 -11.50 1.40
N ASN A 46 -11.47 -12.57 0.96
CA ASN A 46 -11.92 -13.94 1.19
C ASN A 46 -12.02 -14.29 2.70
N ARG A 47 -11.06 -13.83 3.52
CA ARG A 47 -11.09 -14.06 4.98
C ARG A 47 -12.19 -13.29 5.70
N ASN A 48 -12.56 -12.12 5.19
CA ASN A 48 -13.41 -11.18 5.92
C ASN A 48 -14.83 -11.03 5.34
N ALA A 49 -15.08 -11.54 4.12
CA ALA A 49 -16.34 -11.36 3.41
C ALA A 49 -17.54 -11.84 4.23
N GLU A 50 -17.48 -13.04 4.84
CA GLU A 50 -18.59 -13.57 5.65
C GLU A 50 -18.92 -12.66 6.84
N LYS A 51 -17.90 -12.16 7.54
CA LYS A 51 -18.07 -11.26 8.67
C LYS A 51 -18.69 -9.92 8.23
N LEU A 52 -18.23 -9.35 7.13
CA LEU A 52 -18.78 -8.09 6.60
C LEU A 52 -20.23 -8.28 6.11
N MET A 53 -20.52 -9.38 5.42
CA MET A 53 -21.87 -9.74 4.95
C MET A 53 -22.85 -10.06 6.10
N SER A 54 -22.35 -10.39 7.29
CA SER A 54 -23.18 -10.59 8.48
C SER A 54 -23.74 -9.28 9.08
N ILE A 55 -23.19 -8.13 8.69
CA ILE A 55 -23.68 -6.82 9.12
C ILE A 55 -25.00 -6.54 8.41
N ASN A 56 -26.05 -6.25 9.19
CA ASN A 56 -27.36 -5.95 8.63
C ASN A 56 -27.29 -4.74 7.68
N GLY A 57 -27.83 -4.91 6.47
CA GLY A 57 -27.84 -3.88 5.42
C GLY A 57 -26.68 -3.96 4.41
N VAL A 58 -25.66 -4.77 4.67
CA VAL A 58 -24.62 -5.10 3.67
C VAL A 58 -25.18 -6.11 2.67
N VAL A 59 -24.99 -5.84 1.38
CA VAL A 59 -25.48 -6.68 0.27
C VAL A 59 -24.36 -7.25 -0.60
N GLY A 60 -23.15 -6.75 -0.47
CA GLY A 60 -22.00 -7.23 -1.22
C GLY A 60 -20.69 -6.64 -0.70
N VAL A 61 -19.59 -7.35 -0.97
CA VAL A 61 -18.24 -6.87 -0.70
C VAL A 61 -17.36 -7.28 -1.88
N TYR A 62 -16.51 -6.38 -2.36
CA TYR A 62 -15.63 -6.65 -3.49
C TYR A 62 -14.35 -5.79 -3.45
N VAL A 63 -13.36 -6.13 -4.26
CA VAL A 63 -12.14 -5.32 -4.42
C VAL A 63 -12.36 -4.29 -5.53
N GLY A 64 -12.09 -3.03 -5.22
CA GLY A 64 -12.10 -1.92 -6.17
C GLY A 64 -10.83 -1.10 -6.10
N ALA A 65 -10.81 0.00 -6.85
CA ALA A 65 -9.79 1.03 -6.73
C ALA A 65 -10.44 2.36 -6.33
N GLN A 66 -9.73 3.16 -5.55
CA GLN A 66 -10.06 4.56 -5.30
C GLN A 66 -9.71 5.42 -6.53
N THR A 67 -10.16 6.68 -6.54
CA THR A 67 -9.86 7.62 -7.63
C THR A 67 -8.35 7.84 -7.85
N ASN A 68 -7.54 7.67 -6.80
CA ASN A 68 -6.08 7.77 -6.88
C ASN A 68 -5.39 6.48 -7.34
N GLY A 69 -6.13 5.39 -7.60
CA GLY A 69 -5.57 4.09 -8.01
C GLY A 69 -5.28 3.12 -6.86
N THR A 70 -5.37 3.55 -5.60
CA THR A 70 -5.15 2.66 -4.45
C THR A 70 -6.24 1.57 -4.37
N LEU A 71 -5.83 0.30 -4.25
CA LEU A 71 -6.75 -0.82 -4.06
C LEU A 71 -7.47 -0.73 -2.71
N CYS A 72 -8.79 -0.95 -2.72
CA CYS A 72 -9.65 -0.87 -1.56
C CYS A 72 -10.69 -1.99 -1.52
N LEU A 73 -11.22 -2.29 -0.34
CA LEU A 73 -12.43 -3.09 -0.20
C LEU A 73 -13.65 -2.17 -0.31
N ARG A 74 -14.58 -2.49 -1.20
CA ARG A 74 -15.85 -1.79 -1.31
C ARG A 74 -16.94 -2.63 -0.67
N VAL A 75 -17.71 -2.03 0.23
CA VAL A 75 -18.86 -2.65 0.90
C VAL A 75 -20.13 -2.02 0.36
N MET A 76 -20.91 -2.82 -0.37
CA MET A 76 -22.19 -2.41 -0.93
C MET A 76 -23.27 -2.50 0.14
N VAL A 77 -24.05 -1.44 0.31
CA VAL A 77 -25.14 -1.34 1.28
C VAL A 77 -26.42 -0.85 0.62
N LYS A 78 -27.58 -1.29 1.14
CA LYS A 78 -28.88 -0.82 0.63
C LYS A 78 -29.08 0.67 0.87
N GLU A 79 -28.70 1.13 2.06
CA GLU A 79 -28.81 2.50 2.53
C GLU A 79 -27.70 2.77 3.54
N LEU A 80 -27.31 4.04 3.71
CA LEU A 80 -26.30 4.43 4.68
C LEU A 80 -26.97 4.74 6.02
N THR A 81 -26.73 3.90 7.03
CA THR A 81 -27.22 4.08 8.40
C THR A 81 -26.08 4.35 9.38
N GLU A 82 -26.41 4.91 10.55
CA GLU A 82 -25.44 5.10 11.65
C GLU A 82 -24.84 3.76 12.12
N GLU A 83 -25.64 2.69 12.10
CA GLU A 83 -25.20 1.34 12.44
C GLU A 83 -24.10 0.87 11.49
N ILE A 84 -24.31 1.00 10.19
CA ILE A 84 -23.34 0.61 9.16
C ILE A 84 -22.04 1.41 9.31
N GLN A 85 -22.13 2.73 9.49
CA GLN A 85 -20.94 3.58 9.69
C GLN A 85 -20.14 3.21 10.94
N LYS A 86 -20.81 2.69 11.97
CA LYS A 86 -20.17 2.28 13.23
C LYS A 86 -19.49 0.92 13.13
N TYR A 87 -20.09 -0.03 12.41
CA TYR A 87 -19.60 -1.40 12.35
C TYR A 87 -18.63 -1.67 11.20
N ILE A 88 -18.72 -0.94 10.09
CA ILE A 88 -17.77 -1.07 8.98
C ILE A 88 -16.49 -0.32 9.34
N PRO A 89 -15.34 -1.02 9.46
CA PRO A 89 -14.07 -0.36 9.72
C PRO A 89 -13.64 0.44 8.48
N LYS A 90 -12.94 1.56 8.67
CA LYS A 90 -12.37 2.35 7.55
C LYS A 90 -11.12 1.72 6.95
N ILE A 91 -10.43 0.89 7.74
CA ILE A 91 -9.21 0.17 7.36
C ILE A 91 -9.37 -1.28 7.80
N LEU A 92 -9.06 -2.23 6.93
CA LEU A 92 -9.08 -3.66 7.22
C LEU A 92 -7.77 -4.28 6.75
N GLU A 93 -6.99 -4.81 7.69
CA GLU A 93 -5.68 -5.42 7.42
C GLU A 93 -4.74 -4.52 6.61
N GLY A 94 -4.81 -3.20 6.83
CA GLY A 94 -3.98 -2.21 6.11
C GLY A 94 -4.61 -1.66 4.82
N HIS A 95 -5.71 -2.24 4.35
CA HIS A 95 -6.42 -1.77 3.16
C HIS A 95 -7.56 -0.80 3.50
N PRO A 96 -7.74 0.28 2.73
CA PRO A 96 -8.91 1.15 2.89
C PRO A 96 -10.20 0.40 2.56
N VAL A 97 -11.26 0.77 3.28
CA VAL A 97 -12.62 0.26 3.08
C VAL A 97 -13.55 1.43 2.76
N GLU A 98 -14.28 1.31 1.66
CA GLU A 98 -15.26 2.30 1.22
C GLU A 98 -16.67 1.72 1.23
N ILE A 99 -17.62 2.55 1.67
CA ILE A 99 -19.05 2.19 1.62
C ILE A 99 -19.63 2.70 0.31
N GLU A 100 -20.31 1.82 -0.40
CA GLU A 100 -21.03 2.14 -1.64
C GLU A 100 -22.52 1.87 -1.46
N ILE A 101 -23.36 2.87 -1.76
CA ILE A 101 -24.80 2.72 -1.66
C ILE A 101 -25.32 2.15 -2.98
N SER A 102 -25.73 0.88 -2.96
CA SER A 102 -26.29 0.19 -4.13
C SER A 102 -27.79 0.46 -4.33
N GLY A 103 -28.48 0.86 -3.27
CA GLY A 103 -29.95 0.82 -3.24
C GLY A 103 -30.49 -0.61 -3.16
N GLU A 104 -31.78 -0.77 -3.45
CA GLU A 104 -32.47 -2.06 -3.44
C GLU A 104 -32.19 -2.86 -4.72
N ILE A 105 -31.57 -4.03 -4.59
CA ILE A 105 -31.35 -4.96 -5.72
C ILE A 105 -32.63 -5.78 -5.92
N LYS A 106 -33.26 -5.65 -7.09
CA LYS A 106 -34.48 -6.39 -7.48
C LYS A 106 -34.22 -7.29 -8.68
N PRO A 107 -34.90 -8.44 -8.79
CA PRO A 107 -34.90 -9.23 -10.02
C PRO A 107 -35.34 -8.38 -11.21
N MET A 108 -34.72 -8.59 -12.37
CA MET A 108 -35.21 -8.00 -13.62
C MET A 108 -36.51 -8.72 -14.02
N GLU A 109 -37.57 -7.97 -14.28
CA GLU A 109 -38.80 -8.52 -14.84
C GLU A 109 -38.53 -9.05 -16.24
N ASN A 110 -38.78 -10.34 -16.46
CA ASN A 110 -38.69 -10.93 -17.79
C ASN A 110 -39.94 -10.52 -18.57
N LYS A 111 -39.77 -9.80 -19.69
CA LYS A 111 -40.89 -9.51 -20.59
C LYS A 111 -41.09 -10.72 -21.49
N GLU A 112 -42.17 -11.46 -21.26
CA GLU A 112 -42.65 -12.53 -22.15
C GLU A 112 -43.11 -11.99 -23.51
#